data_AF-A0ABD3CZA1-F1
#
_entry.id   AF-A0ABD3CZA1-F1
#
_cell.length_a   1.000
_cell.length_b   1.000
_cell.length_c   1.000
_cell.angle_alpha   90.00
_cell.angle_beta   90.00
_cell.angle_gamma   90.00
#
_symmetry.space_group_name_H-M   'P 1'
#
loop_
_entity.id
_entity.type
_entity.pdbx_description
1 polymer ?
#
loop_
_entity_poly.entity_id
_entity_poly.type
_entity_poly.pdbx_seq_one_letter_code
_entity_poly.pdbx_strand_id
1 'polypeptide(L)'
;MEASEEILLNSLSNSGVPIPAGISSVAELTPVTLIAICSHSLLLIDGPHNAASFRTSSPDDSLPDRVKICTDLAVAFNNLGFNPSLSFHNFLYPSKDDLYKLVRFLVRKLPDSSGTRIAAFGDSVQNEGILNIFKSPSELNSEFQVQDSCRARARHSYSSEGVESFGNNGFRDQLLLLKESAEMVLNGQHSVESYIEELNEQVETKRNKLKELEFEWDAIEQSLQDKKSKLEQLMLIELQTESVSAQIERRVEELSKLSLDVEKQPKLGRRRSYIERINEITKNSRKQDNDVQRILKDTRELQLESNTIQERLNRTYAIVDETIFREAKKDHVARQAYGLLTKIHESFEQVAEKILAADRSRRDAADLEAKLGNVLVRSFDMAKLQEDLDAIRKENELLEQQLS
;
A
#
# COMPACT_ATOMS: atom_id res chain seq x y z
N MET A 1 18.86 6.71 -23.61
CA MET A 1 18.76 7.01 -22.16
C MET A 1 19.54 8.28 -21.80
N GLU A 2 20.68 8.56 -22.45
CA GLU A 2 21.46 9.79 -22.25
C GLU A 2 20.67 11.09 -22.53
N ALA A 3 19.88 11.15 -23.61
CA ALA A 3 19.12 12.34 -23.97
C ALA A 3 18.10 12.81 -22.89
N SER A 4 17.61 11.91 -22.04
CA SER A 4 16.68 12.27 -20.94
C SER A 4 17.38 12.78 -19.69
N GLU A 5 18.66 12.45 -19.48
CA GLU A 5 19.43 12.89 -18.33
C GLU A 5 19.95 14.32 -18.52
N GLU A 6 20.38 14.65 -19.73
CA GLU A 6 20.82 15.99 -20.12
C GLU A 6 19.69 17.02 -19.98
N ILE A 7 18.45 16.63 -20.31
CA ILE A 7 17.25 17.48 -20.10
C ILE A 7 17.05 17.78 -18.61
N LEU A 8 17.18 16.79 -17.74
CA LEU A 8 17.00 16.99 -16.28
C LEU A 8 18.08 17.90 -15.68
N LEU A 9 19.33 17.76 -16.13
CA LEU A 9 20.44 18.62 -15.69
C LEU A 9 20.27 20.06 -16.19
N ASN A 10 19.84 20.24 -17.44
CA ASN A 10 19.54 21.57 -17.98
C ASN A 10 18.34 22.22 -17.26
N SER A 11 17.31 21.46 -16.91
CA SER A 11 16.19 21.95 -16.09
C SER A 11 16.65 22.40 -14.69
N LEU A 12 17.50 21.62 -14.01
CA LEU A 12 18.09 22.01 -12.72
C LEU A 12 18.90 23.31 -12.81
N SER A 13 19.71 23.45 -13.86
CA SER A 13 20.50 24.66 -14.10
C SER A 13 19.61 25.88 -14.34
N ASN A 14 18.54 25.73 -15.14
CA ASN A 14 17.57 26.78 -15.43
C ASN A 14 16.77 27.21 -14.19
N SER A 15 16.57 26.32 -13.22
CA SER A 15 15.96 26.63 -11.93
C SER A 15 16.91 27.34 -10.94
N GLY A 16 18.16 27.63 -11.34
CA GLY A 16 19.11 28.40 -10.53
C GLY A 16 19.99 27.56 -9.60
N VAL A 17 20.07 26.24 -9.80
CA VAL A 17 20.96 25.35 -9.04
C VAL A 17 22.34 25.28 -9.73
N PRO A 18 23.46 25.56 -9.04
CA PRO A 18 24.78 25.53 -9.64
C PRO A 18 25.24 24.08 -9.89
N ILE A 19 25.45 23.74 -11.16
CA ILE A 19 26.02 22.45 -11.58
C ILE A 19 27.48 22.68 -12.04
N PRO A 20 28.46 21.87 -11.61
CA PRO A 20 29.84 21.97 -12.08
C PRO A 20 29.95 21.77 -13.60
N ALA A 21 30.77 22.59 -14.27
CA ALA A 21 30.94 22.51 -15.73
C ALA A 21 31.60 21.19 -16.17
N GLY A 22 31.00 20.50 -17.15
CA GLY A 22 31.55 19.28 -17.76
C GLY A 22 30.81 17.97 -17.44
N ILE A 23 29.70 18.02 -16.70
CA ILE A 23 28.89 16.84 -16.36
C ILE A 23 27.81 16.63 -17.42
N SER A 24 27.86 15.51 -18.14
CA SER A 24 26.89 15.18 -19.21
C SER A 24 25.91 14.08 -18.81
N SER A 25 26.17 13.38 -17.70
CA SER A 25 25.28 12.35 -17.15
C SER A 25 25.05 12.53 -15.64
N VAL A 26 23.85 12.19 -15.19
CA VAL A 26 23.46 12.20 -13.77
C VAL A 26 24.33 11.23 -12.94
N ALA A 27 24.95 10.22 -13.59
CA ALA A 27 25.83 9.25 -12.93
C ALA A 27 27.23 9.79 -12.60
N GLU A 28 27.64 10.94 -13.13
CA GLU A 28 28.94 11.57 -12.88
C GLU A 28 28.93 12.49 -11.64
N LEU A 29 27.75 12.66 -11.01
CA LEU A 29 27.60 13.43 -9.79
C LEU A 29 28.24 12.71 -8.61
N THR A 30 29.32 13.30 -8.09
CA THR A 30 29.92 12.84 -6.83
C THR A 30 28.97 13.08 -5.63
N PRO A 31 29.10 12.31 -4.53
CA PRO A 31 28.28 12.52 -3.33
C PRO A 31 28.33 13.95 -2.77
N VAL A 32 29.49 14.61 -2.87
CA VAL A 32 29.67 15.99 -2.39
C VAL A 32 28.89 16.98 -3.27
N THR A 33 28.94 16.80 -4.59
CA THR A 33 28.17 17.62 -5.54
C THR A 33 26.66 17.36 -5.41
N LEU A 34 26.26 16.12 -5.12
CA LEU A 34 24.85 15.77 -4.90
C LEU A 34 24.29 16.47 -3.67
N ILE A 35 25.01 16.42 -2.54
CA ILE A 35 24.61 17.10 -1.30
C ILE A 35 24.48 18.61 -1.53
N ALA A 36 25.40 19.21 -2.29
CA ALA A 36 25.35 20.63 -2.63
C ALA A 36 24.12 20.98 -3.49
N ILE A 37 23.84 20.19 -4.53
CA ILE A 37 22.66 20.36 -5.41
C ILE A 37 21.36 20.22 -4.61
N CYS A 38 21.25 19.21 -3.76
CA CYS A 38 20.08 18.98 -2.91
C CYS A 38 19.86 20.09 -1.89
N SER A 39 20.92 20.54 -1.21
CA SER A 39 20.86 21.67 -0.28
C SER A 39 20.38 22.95 -0.99
N HIS A 40 20.98 23.30 -2.14
CA HIS A 40 20.57 24.49 -2.91
C HIS A 40 19.13 24.38 -3.44
N SER A 41 18.71 23.18 -3.88
CA SER A 41 17.36 22.98 -4.38
C SER A 41 16.31 23.15 -3.26
N LEU A 42 16.60 22.66 -2.04
CA LEU A 42 15.72 22.86 -0.89
C LEU A 42 15.64 24.33 -0.47
N LEU A 43 16.74 25.08 -0.54
CA LEU A 43 16.75 26.52 -0.28
C LEU A 43 15.83 27.29 -1.23
N LEU A 44 15.73 26.86 -2.48
CA LEU A 44 14.84 27.46 -3.48
C LEU A 44 13.37 27.09 -3.27
N ILE A 45 13.09 25.92 -2.70
CA ILE A 45 11.72 25.41 -2.47
C ILE A 45 11.13 25.96 -1.16
N ASP A 46 11.87 25.89 -0.06
CA ASP A 46 11.39 26.27 1.28
C ASP A 46 11.69 27.74 1.64
N GLY A 47 12.49 28.43 0.82
CA GLY A 47 12.87 29.82 1.02
C GLY A 47 13.91 30.04 2.15
N PRO A 48 14.37 31.29 2.35
CA PRO A 48 15.52 31.61 3.20
C PRO A 48 15.31 31.41 4.72
N HIS A 49 14.11 31.02 5.17
CA HIS A 49 13.79 30.84 6.58
C HIS A 49 14.41 29.56 7.20
N ASN A 50 14.81 28.59 6.38
CA ASN A 50 15.52 27.36 6.80
C ASN A 50 16.98 27.31 6.33
N ALA A 51 17.57 28.44 5.91
CA ALA A 51 18.92 28.47 5.33
C ALA A 51 20.03 27.94 6.26
N ALA A 52 19.83 28.02 7.57
CA ALA A 52 20.76 27.48 8.57
C ALA A 52 20.73 25.94 8.69
N SER A 53 19.64 25.30 8.25
CA SER A 53 19.42 23.84 8.35
C SER A 53 20.03 23.06 7.18
N PHE A 54 20.27 23.73 6.04
CA PHE A 54 20.74 23.08 4.82
C PHE A 54 22.17 23.50 4.49
N ARG A 55 23.14 23.16 5.36
CA ARG A 55 24.56 23.41 5.06
C ARG A 55 25.01 22.56 3.88
N THR A 56 25.77 23.15 2.97
CA THR A 56 26.48 22.44 1.90
C THR A 56 27.71 21.76 2.49
N SER A 57 27.88 20.46 2.24
CA SER A 57 29.08 19.74 2.69
C SER A 57 30.34 20.29 2.02
N SER A 58 31.35 20.63 2.82
CA SER A 58 32.70 20.92 2.34
C SER A 58 33.49 19.61 2.11
N PRO A 59 34.44 19.57 1.16
CA PRO A 59 35.35 18.43 1.00
C PRO A 59 36.15 18.07 2.28
N ASP A 60 36.32 19.02 3.20
CA ASP A 60 37.07 18.88 4.46
C ASP A 60 36.22 18.43 5.69
N ASP A 61 34.92 18.17 5.51
CA ASP A 61 34.03 17.81 6.62
C ASP A 61 34.30 16.40 7.16
N SER A 62 34.30 16.27 8.49
CA SER A 62 34.47 14.98 9.16
C SER A 62 33.29 14.03 8.85
N LEU A 63 33.54 12.72 8.79
CA LEU A 63 32.49 11.73 8.46
C LEU A 63 31.22 11.87 9.33
N PRO A 64 31.29 12.11 10.65
CA PRO A 64 30.11 12.38 11.48
C PRO A 64 29.31 13.61 11.04
N ASP A 65 29.97 14.69 10.64
CA ASP A 65 29.32 15.92 10.18
C ASP A 65 28.58 15.67 8.86
N ARG A 66 29.19 14.90 7.95
CA ARG A 66 28.57 14.50 6.68
C ARG A 66 27.33 13.62 6.90
N VAL A 67 27.38 12.69 7.85
CA VAL A 67 26.22 11.84 8.21
C VAL A 67 25.09 12.69 8.76
N LYS A 68 25.39 13.68 9.61
CA LYS A 68 24.37 14.60 10.16
C LYS A 68 23.70 15.41 9.06
N ILE A 69 24.48 16.05 8.19
CA ILE A 69 23.97 16.82 7.03
C ILE A 69 23.08 15.94 6.14
N CYS A 70 23.51 14.72 5.83
CA CYS A 70 22.74 13.80 4.99
C CYS A 70 21.45 13.31 5.69
N THR A 71 21.45 13.19 7.02
CA THR A 71 20.27 12.83 7.80
C THR A 71 19.24 13.96 7.78
N ASP A 72 19.69 15.19 7.99
CA ASP A 72 18.84 16.38 7.97
C ASP A 72 18.22 16.59 6.58
N LEU A 73 19.01 16.39 5.52
CA LEU A 73 18.51 16.37 4.13
C LEU A 73 17.46 15.28 3.91
N ALA A 74 17.75 14.03 4.32
CA ALA A 74 16.81 12.93 4.15
C ALA A 74 15.44 13.21 4.81
N VAL A 75 15.45 13.79 6.02
CA VAL A 75 14.22 14.20 6.71
C VAL A 75 13.46 15.27 5.91
N ALA A 76 14.15 16.29 5.39
CA ALA A 76 13.51 17.34 4.60
C ALA A 76 12.86 16.80 3.32
N PHE A 77 13.56 15.93 2.57
CA PHE A 77 12.99 15.32 1.37
C PHE A 77 11.81 14.39 1.68
N ASN A 78 11.86 13.65 2.79
CA ASN A 78 10.73 12.83 3.24
C ASN A 78 9.51 13.69 3.59
N ASN A 79 9.72 14.83 4.24
CA ASN A 79 8.66 15.80 4.55
C ASN A 79 8.07 16.46 3.29
N LEU A 80 8.85 16.61 2.21
CA LEU A 80 8.38 17.09 0.91
C LEU A 80 7.60 16.03 0.10
N GLY A 81 7.50 14.81 0.61
CA GLY A 81 6.75 13.71 0.01
C GLY A 81 7.56 12.86 -0.97
N PHE A 82 8.88 12.75 -0.79
CA PHE A 82 9.69 11.80 -1.57
C PHE A 82 9.36 10.34 -1.20
N ASN A 83 9.15 9.49 -2.20
CA ASN A 83 8.84 8.06 -2.04
C ASN A 83 9.71 7.25 -3.01
N PRO A 84 10.54 6.29 -2.55
CA PRO A 84 10.66 5.70 -1.20
C PRO A 84 11.41 6.57 -0.18
N SER A 85 11.14 6.42 1.12
CA SER A 85 11.75 7.26 2.16
C SER A 85 13.28 7.23 2.10
N LEU A 86 13.91 8.40 2.07
CA LEU A 86 15.35 8.55 2.03
C LEU A 86 15.99 8.37 3.40
N SER A 87 17.24 7.92 3.39
CA SER A 87 18.13 7.85 4.55
C SER A 87 19.46 8.52 4.23
N PHE A 88 20.28 8.81 5.25
CA PHE A 88 21.61 9.40 5.05
C PHE A 88 22.51 8.58 4.11
N HIS A 89 22.32 7.25 4.06
CA HIS A 89 23.10 6.36 3.22
C HIS A 89 22.88 6.62 1.73
N ASN A 90 21.67 7.03 1.33
CA ASN A 90 21.35 7.34 -0.07
C ASN A 90 22.13 8.55 -0.61
N PHE A 91 22.61 9.43 0.27
CA PHE A 91 23.42 10.60 -0.10
C PHE A 91 24.93 10.32 -0.03
N LEU A 92 25.37 9.49 0.92
CA LEU A 92 26.79 9.13 1.06
C LEU A 92 27.25 8.11 0.02
N TYR A 93 26.37 7.18 -0.35
CA TYR A 93 26.63 6.11 -1.33
C TYR A 93 25.43 5.98 -2.27
N PRO A 94 25.22 6.98 -3.14
CA PRO A 94 24.06 7.01 -4.02
C PRO A 94 24.16 5.92 -5.10
N SER A 95 23.06 5.18 -5.31
CA SER A 95 22.92 4.31 -6.48
C SER A 95 22.47 5.11 -7.71
N LYS A 96 22.78 4.66 -8.92
CA LYS A 96 22.39 5.36 -10.17
C LYS A 96 20.88 5.61 -10.25
N ASP A 97 20.08 4.68 -9.74
CA ASP A 97 18.62 4.78 -9.70
C ASP A 97 18.14 5.81 -8.66
N ASP A 98 18.76 5.84 -7.47
CA ASP A 98 18.45 6.83 -6.42
C ASP A 98 18.79 8.25 -6.88
N LEU A 99 19.95 8.43 -7.54
CA LEU A 99 20.37 9.70 -8.14
C LEU A 99 19.33 10.21 -9.14
N TYR A 100 18.89 9.35 -10.06
CA TYR A 100 17.91 9.71 -11.09
C TYR A 100 16.55 10.07 -10.48
N LYS A 101 16.07 9.28 -9.52
CA LYS A 101 14.81 9.55 -8.81
C LYS A 101 14.86 10.86 -8.04
N LEU A 102 15.98 11.14 -7.36
CA LEU A 102 16.19 12.35 -6.59
C LEU A 102 16.22 13.60 -7.48
N VAL A 103 16.99 13.56 -8.55
CA VAL A 103 17.07 14.66 -9.54
C VAL A 103 15.72 14.90 -10.20
N ARG A 104 15.02 13.84 -10.62
CA ARG A 104 13.69 13.96 -11.23
C ARG A 104 12.66 14.54 -10.27
N PHE A 105 12.71 14.17 -9.00
CA PHE A 105 11.84 14.74 -7.97
C PHE A 105 12.12 16.23 -7.75
N LEU A 106 13.40 16.62 -7.72
CA LEU A 106 13.80 18.01 -7.56
C LEU A 106 13.31 18.88 -8.72
N VAL A 107 13.53 18.45 -9.96
CA VAL A 107 13.02 19.16 -11.16
C VAL A 107 11.50 19.35 -11.10
N ARG A 108 10.76 18.36 -10.60
CA ARG A 108 9.30 18.47 -10.45
C ARG A 108 8.86 19.47 -9.37
N LYS A 109 9.71 19.75 -8.37
CA LYS A 109 9.39 20.60 -7.22
C LYS A 109 9.97 22.01 -7.34
N LEU A 110 10.99 22.20 -8.17
CA LEU A 110 11.60 23.49 -8.42
C LEU A 110 10.69 24.38 -9.29
N PRO A 111 10.68 25.70 -9.06
CA PRO A 111 9.95 26.62 -9.90
C PRO A 111 10.62 26.76 -11.27
N ASP A 112 9.83 26.64 -12.34
CA ASP A 112 10.29 26.95 -13.70
C ASP A 112 10.46 28.48 -13.86
N SER A 113 11.48 28.91 -14.63
CA SER A 113 11.72 30.32 -14.96
C SER A 113 10.58 31.00 -15.74
N SER A 114 9.57 30.23 -16.15
CA SER A 114 8.24 30.71 -16.53
C SER A 114 7.26 30.26 -15.45
N GLY A 115 6.80 31.16 -14.59
CA GLY A 115 5.96 30.88 -13.42
C GLY A 115 4.59 30.25 -13.72
N THR A 116 4.58 29.00 -14.19
CA THR A 116 3.39 28.17 -14.42
C THR A 116 3.66 26.81 -13.78
N ARG A 117 3.01 26.54 -12.66
CA ARG A 117 3.00 25.20 -12.06
C ARG A 117 2.24 24.29 -13.03
N ILE A 118 2.95 23.37 -13.69
CA ILE A 118 2.29 22.36 -14.53
C ILE A 118 1.56 21.38 -13.60
N ALA A 119 0.25 21.53 -13.56
CA ALA A 119 -0.66 20.55 -13.01
C ALA A 119 -0.78 19.36 -13.99
N ALA A 120 -0.51 18.17 -13.45
CA ALA A 120 -1.02 16.84 -13.81
C ALA A 120 -1.03 16.38 -15.29
N PHE A 121 -0.28 15.31 -15.56
CA PHE A 121 -0.72 14.19 -16.40
C PHE A 121 -0.37 12.86 -15.72
N GLY A 122 -1.28 11.90 -15.85
CA GLY A 122 -1.54 10.71 -15.01
C GLY A 122 -0.36 9.79 -14.66
N ASP A 123 -0.39 9.27 -13.43
CA ASP A 123 -0.76 7.86 -13.27
C ASP A 123 -1.41 7.61 -11.89
N SER A 124 -2.49 6.85 -11.95
CA SER A 124 -3.45 6.51 -10.90
C SER A 124 -2.91 5.47 -9.92
N VAL A 125 -3.01 5.71 -8.61
CA VAL A 125 -3.52 4.75 -7.61
C VAL A 125 -4.02 5.55 -6.39
N GLN A 126 -5.24 5.21 -5.97
CA GLN A 126 -6.03 5.83 -4.91
C GLN A 126 -5.37 5.65 -3.53
N ASN A 127 -5.23 6.73 -2.78
CA ASN A 127 -5.35 6.74 -1.31
C ASN A 127 -5.39 8.17 -0.79
N GLU A 128 -6.60 8.72 -0.66
CA GLU A 128 -6.87 9.79 0.30
C GLU A 128 -8.25 9.55 0.94
N GLY A 129 -8.35 9.79 2.25
CA GLY A 129 -9.66 9.95 2.88
C GLY A 129 -9.80 9.50 4.33
N ILE A 130 -8.92 9.91 5.25
CA ILE A 130 -9.35 10.10 6.64
C ILE A 130 -8.89 11.49 7.08
N LEU A 131 -9.77 12.49 6.97
CA LEU A 131 -10.27 13.23 8.13
C LEU A 131 -11.32 14.27 7.70
N ASN A 132 -12.39 14.36 8.50
CA ASN A 132 -13.41 15.40 8.58
C ASN A 132 -14.47 15.47 7.47
N ILE A 133 -15.70 15.08 7.82
CA ILE A 133 -16.87 15.99 7.86
C ILE A 133 -17.87 15.39 8.88
N PHE A 134 -17.95 16.02 10.06
CA PHE A 134 -19.19 16.10 10.81
C PHE A 134 -20.01 17.20 10.13
N LYS A 135 -21.12 16.86 9.49
CA LYS A 135 -22.19 17.79 9.16
C LYS A 135 -23.53 17.15 9.46
N SER A 136 -24.34 17.93 10.15
CA SER A 136 -25.64 17.65 10.73
C SER A 136 -26.69 17.28 9.67
N PRO A 137 -27.75 16.54 10.05
CA PRO A 137 -28.81 16.12 9.13
C PRO A 137 -29.85 17.23 9.00
N SER A 138 -29.66 18.11 8.04
CA SER A 138 -30.72 18.97 7.53
C SER A 138 -30.43 19.26 6.07
N GLU A 139 -31.47 19.11 5.24
CA GLU A 139 -31.49 19.27 3.78
C GLU A 139 -31.19 17.98 3.00
N LEU A 140 -32.25 17.24 2.68
CA LEU A 140 -32.54 16.74 1.34
C LEU A 140 -34.02 16.32 1.29
N ASN A 141 -34.88 17.31 1.07
CA ASN A 141 -36.21 17.11 0.54
C ASN A 141 -36.14 17.56 -0.93
N SER A 142 -36.18 16.62 -1.87
CA SER A 142 -36.96 16.72 -3.11
C SER A 142 -36.72 15.49 -3.99
N GLU A 143 -37.85 14.86 -4.30
CA GLU A 143 -38.15 14.19 -5.57
C GLU A 143 -37.40 12.90 -5.91
N PHE A 144 -37.97 11.77 -5.46
CA PHE A 144 -38.14 10.65 -6.37
C PHE A 144 -39.48 9.95 -6.15
N GLN A 145 -40.15 9.73 -7.28
CA GLN A 145 -41.51 9.29 -7.53
C GLN A 145 -42.07 8.20 -6.60
N VAL A 146 -43.13 8.55 -5.87
CA VAL A 146 -44.13 7.59 -5.40
C VAL A 146 -45.17 7.46 -6.51
N GLN A 147 -45.04 6.42 -7.33
CA GLN A 147 -46.18 5.90 -8.08
C GLN A 147 -45.99 4.41 -8.36
N ASP A 148 -47.04 3.66 -8.03
CA ASP A 148 -47.35 2.32 -8.50
C ASP A 148 -46.56 1.13 -7.94
N SER A 149 -46.89 0.71 -6.71
CA SER A 149 -46.79 -0.72 -6.37
C SER A 149 -47.77 -1.18 -5.28
N CYS A 150 -48.10 -0.36 -4.29
CA CYS A 150 -48.89 -0.84 -3.13
C CYS A 150 -50.43 -0.84 -3.30
N ARG A 151 -50.97 -0.58 -4.50
CA ARG A 151 -52.44 -0.58 -4.72
C ARG A 151 -53.04 -2.00 -4.85
N ALA A 152 -52.24 -3.05 -4.84
CA ALA A 152 -52.69 -4.41 -5.16
C ALA A 152 -53.07 -5.31 -3.97
N ARG A 153 -52.88 -4.91 -2.70
CA ARG A 153 -53.00 -5.85 -1.57
C ARG A 153 -54.01 -5.52 -0.46
N ALA A 154 -55.01 -4.68 -0.73
CA ALA A 154 -56.10 -4.42 0.22
C ALA A 154 -57.49 -4.34 -0.45
N ARG A 155 -57.77 -5.25 -1.39
CA ARG A 155 -59.12 -5.47 -1.93
C ARG A 155 -59.54 -6.91 -1.73
N HIS A 156 -59.71 -7.34 -0.48
CA HIS A 156 -60.54 -8.49 -0.13
C HIS A 156 -60.72 -8.47 1.38
N SER A 157 -61.72 -7.72 1.86
CA SER A 157 -62.46 -7.90 3.12
C SER A 157 -63.29 -6.65 3.40
N TYR A 158 -64.31 -6.40 2.58
CA TYR A 158 -65.49 -5.67 3.03
C TYR A 158 -66.68 -6.53 2.60
N SER A 159 -67.07 -7.45 3.49
CA SER A 159 -68.38 -8.07 3.42
C SER A 159 -69.39 -6.98 3.78
N SER A 160 -70.19 -6.63 2.79
CA SER A 160 -71.41 -5.88 2.95
C SER A 160 -72.44 -6.78 3.63
N GLU A 161 -72.48 -6.78 4.96
CA GLU A 161 -73.58 -7.32 5.74
C GLU A 161 -74.03 -6.27 6.76
N GLY A 162 -75.32 -5.92 6.70
CA GLY A 162 -75.98 -5.17 7.77
C GLY A 162 -76.32 -3.71 7.51
N VAL A 163 -76.87 -3.36 6.35
CA VAL A 163 -77.84 -2.25 6.29
C VAL A 163 -79.24 -2.87 6.26
N GLU A 164 -79.68 -3.36 7.41
CA GLU A 164 -81.10 -3.62 7.60
C GLU A 164 -81.83 -2.29 7.72
N SER A 165 -82.52 -1.94 6.64
CA SER A 165 -83.76 -1.15 6.57
C SER A 165 -84.27 -0.56 7.91
N PHE A 166 -83.78 0.62 8.29
CA PHE A 166 -84.53 1.53 9.18
C PHE A 166 -85.62 2.23 8.37
N GLY A 167 -86.68 1.48 8.06
CA GLY A 167 -87.75 1.95 7.20
C GLY A 167 -89.03 1.16 7.42
N ASN A 168 -89.62 1.24 8.62
CA ASN A 168 -91.08 1.08 8.81
C ASN A 168 -91.61 1.32 10.24
N ASN A 169 -91.07 2.26 11.02
CA ASN A 169 -91.65 2.57 12.34
C ASN A 169 -92.45 3.88 12.40
N GLY A 170 -92.42 4.72 11.36
CA GLY A 170 -93.12 6.02 11.39
C GLY A 170 -94.63 5.94 11.67
N PHE A 171 -95.33 4.94 11.10
CA PHE A 171 -96.78 4.77 11.34
C PHE A 171 -97.10 4.17 12.70
N ARG A 172 -96.22 3.31 13.24
CA ARG A 172 -96.42 2.65 14.53
C ARG A 172 -96.09 3.61 15.68
N ASP A 173 -95.06 4.42 15.51
CA ASP A 173 -94.67 5.47 16.44
C ASP A 173 -95.70 6.60 16.45
N GLN A 174 -96.28 6.97 15.29
CA GLN A 174 -97.40 7.90 15.24
C GLN A 174 -98.68 7.35 15.87
N LEU A 175 -98.99 6.06 15.70
CA LEU A 175 -100.12 5.41 16.38
C LEU A 175 -99.92 5.30 17.89
N LEU A 176 -98.67 5.09 18.34
CA LEU A 176 -98.31 5.06 19.76
C LEU A 176 -98.46 6.46 20.38
N LEU A 177 -97.92 7.49 19.73
CA LEU A 177 -98.06 8.90 20.11
C LEU A 177 -99.53 9.35 20.11
N LEU A 178 -100.33 8.90 19.13
CA LEU A 178 -101.75 9.21 19.04
C LEU A 178 -102.55 8.51 20.16
N LYS A 179 -102.19 7.27 20.49
CA LYS A 179 -102.79 6.51 21.59
C LYS A 179 -102.44 7.11 22.96
N GLU A 180 -101.19 7.49 23.18
CA GLU A 180 -100.72 8.19 24.38
C GLU A 180 -101.37 9.58 24.51
N SER A 181 -101.54 10.32 23.39
CA SER A 181 -102.27 11.59 23.38
C SER A 181 -103.77 11.44 23.66
N ALA A 182 -104.38 10.32 23.28
CA ALA A 182 -105.77 10.01 23.59
C ALA A 182 -105.95 9.58 25.06
N GLU A 183 -104.99 8.86 25.64
CA GLU A 183 -104.96 8.52 27.07
C GLU A 183 -104.75 9.77 27.96
N MET A 184 -103.97 10.75 27.50
CA MET A 184 -103.81 12.06 28.17
C MET A 184 -105.09 12.88 28.27
N VAL A 185 -105.96 12.82 27.26
CA VAL A 185 -107.20 13.63 27.20
C VAL A 185 -108.34 12.94 27.97
N LEU A 186 -108.29 11.62 28.16
CA LEU A 186 -109.36 10.82 28.76
C LEU A 186 -109.17 10.53 30.25
N ASN A 187 -107.96 10.62 30.81
CA ASN A 187 -107.69 10.42 32.23
C ASN A 187 -107.89 11.72 33.05
N GLY A 188 -109.10 11.94 33.57
CA GLY A 188 -109.43 13.07 34.45
C GLY A 188 -108.87 12.99 35.89
N GLN A 189 -107.85 12.17 36.15
CA GLN A 189 -107.31 11.91 37.50
C GLN A 189 -105.88 12.44 37.72
N HIS A 190 -105.17 12.85 36.67
CA HIS A 190 -103.83 13.44 36.79
C HIS A 190 -103.79 14.86 36.23
N SER A 191 -103.14 15.77 36.96
CA SER A 191 -102.87 17.14 36.51
C SER A 191 -101.96 17.13 35.29
N VAL A 192 -102.17 18.04 34.33
CA VAL A 192 -101.32 18.23 33.14
C VAL A 192 -99.84 18.34 33.50
N GLU A 193 -99.53 18.88 34.68
CA GLU A 193 -98.17 19.01 35.23
C GLU A 193 -97.47 17.64 35.41
N SER A 194 -98.21 16.61 35.83
CA SER A 194 -97.66 15.26 36.08
C SER A 194 -97.20 14.57 34.80
N TYR A 195 -97.85 14.84 33.67
CA TYR A 195 -97.50 14.23 32.38
C TYR A 195 -96.33 14.96 31.71
N ILE A 196 -96.24 16.28 31.92
CA ILE A 196 -95.08 17.07 31.53
C ILE A 196 -93.83 16.60 32.29
N GLU A 197 -93.98 16.26 33.57
CA GLU A 197 -92.88 15.74 34.40
C GLU A 197 -92.41 14.35 33.93
N GLU A 198 -93.33 13.44 33.61
CA GLU A 198 -93.00 12.12 33.05
C GLU A 198 -92.33 12.21 31.67
N LEU A 199 -92.82 13.09 30.78
CA LEU A 199 -92.17 13.36 29.49
C LEU A 199 -90.78 13.99 29.66
N ASN A 200 -90.60 14.91 30.62
CA ASN A 200 -89.30 15.49 30.93
C ASN A 200 -88.32 14.44 31.45
N GLU A 201 -88.77 13.51 32.29
CA GLU A 201 -87.95 12.39 32.76
C GLU A 201 -87.55 11.45 31.60
N GLN A 202 -88.47 11.16 30.68
CA GLN A 202 -88.16 10.39 29.48
C GLN A 202 -87.18 11.11 28.53
N VAL A 203 -87.29 12.43 28.40
CA VAL A 203 -86.35 13.23 27.60
C VAL A 203 -84.98 13.25 28.27
N GLU A 204 -84.91 13.41 29.59
CA GLU A 204 -83.64 13.47 30.30
C GLU A 204 -82.92 12.13 30.33
N THR A 205 -83.65 11.02 30.47
CA THR A 205 -83.08 9.66 30.33
C THR A 205 -82.56 9.39 28.92
N LYS A 206 -83.26 9.82 27.86
CA LYS A 206 -82.76 9.73 26.47
C LYS A 206 -81.56 10.64 26.24
N ARG A 207 -81.53 11.86 26.80
CA ARG A 207 -80.36 12.76 26.74
C ARG A 207 -79.14 12.14 27.41
N ASN A 208 -79.31 11.51 28.57
CA ASN A 208 -78.20 10.87 29.27
C ASN A 208 -77.67 9.67 28.49
N LYS A 209 -78.54 8.85 27.91
CA LYS A 209 -78.14 7.76 26.99
C LYS A 209 -77.40 8.28 25.76
N LEU A 210 -77.83 9.41 25.19
CA LEU A 210 -77.13 10.04 24.06
C LEU A 210 -75.74 10.52 24.47
N LYS A 211 -75.59 11.14 25.65
CA LYS A 211 -74.28 11.56 26.18
C LYS A 211 -73.36 10.35 26.45
N GLU A 212 -73.92 9.25 26.97
CA GLU A 212 -73.16 8.01 27.17
C GLU A 212 -72.69 7.43 25.84
N LEU A 213 -73.56 7.36 24.83
CA LEU A 213 -73.21 6.91 23.48
C LEU A 213 -72.20 7.82 22.78
N GLU A 214 -72.31 9.13 22.98
CA GLU A 214 -71.35 10.12 22.46
C GLU A 214 -69.98 9.93 23.12
N PHE A 215 -69.94 9.69 24.44
CA PHE A 215 -68.71 9.36 25.15
C PHE A 215 -68.09 8.02 24.69
N GLU A 216 -68.91 6.98 24.49
CA GLU A 216 -68.45 5.70 23.94
C GLU A 216 -67.92 5.85 22.51
N TRP A 217 -68.58 6.67 21.68
CA TRP A 217 -68.13 6.98 20.33
C TRP A 217 -66.78 7.70 20.33
N ASP A 218 -66.63 8.74 21.15
CA ASP A 218 -65.37 9.48 21.30
C ASP A 218 -64.22 8.57 21.78
N ALA A 219 -64.51 7.64 22.69
CA ALA A 219 -63.53 6.65 23.17
C ALA A 219 -63.09 5.69 22.04
N ILE A 220 -64.02 5.25 21.20
CA ILE A 220 -63.72 4.40 20.02
C ILE A 220 -62.91 5.19 18.99
N GLU A 221 -63.27 6.45 18.74
CA GLU A 221 -62.58 7.32 17.79
C GLU A 221 -61.12 7.57 18.21
N GLN A 222 -60.88 7.87 19.50
CA GLN A 222 -59.53 7.97 20.05
C GLN A 222 -58.75 6.65 19.92
N SER A 223 -59.37 5.51 20.23
CA SER A 223 -58.74 4.20 20.09
C SER A 223 -58.36 3.88 18.63
N LEU A 224 -59.19 4.27 17.67
CA LEU A 224 -58.92 4.10 16.25
C LEU A 224 -57.79 5.02 15.77
N GLN A 225 -57.75 6.27 16.23
CA GLN A 225 -56.69 7.21 15.91
C GLN A 225 -55.32 6.75 16.47
N ASP A 226 -55.31 6.19 17.68
CA ASP A 226 -54.13 5.57 18.28
C ASP A 226 -53.66 4.34 17.50
N LYS A 227 -54.59 3.50 17.03
CA LYS A 227 -54.23 2.34 16.18
C LYS A 227 -53.70 2.79 14.83
N LYS A 228 -54.28 3.82 14.23
CA LYS A 228 -53.83 4.39 12.96
C LYS A 228 -52.41 4.93 13.06
N SER A 229 -52.11 5.72 14.09
CA SER A 229 -50.74 6.26 14.31
C SER A 229 -49.71 5.15 14.53
N LYS A 230 -50.06 4.09 15.28
CA LYS A 230 -49.21 2.89 15.44
C LYS A 230 -48.99 2.15 14.13
N LEU A 231 -50.01 2.04 13.28
CA LEU A 231 -49.91 1.39 11.98
C LEU A 231 -48.97 2.17 11.03
N GLU A 232 -49.06 3.49 11.03
CA GLU A 232 -48.15 4.36 10.26
C GLU A 232 -46.69 4.20 10.71
N GLN A 233 -46.46 4.09 12.03
CA GLN A 233 -45.12 3.79 12.57
C GLN A 233 -44.61 2.41 12.16
N LEU A 234 -45.48 1.38 12.21
CA LEU A 234 -45.12 0.03 11.76
C LEU A 234 -44.74 0.01 10.28
N MET A 235 -45.50 0.72 9.44
CA MET A 235 -45.23 0.80 8.01
C MET A 235 -43.89 1.49 7.72
N LEU A 236 -43.51 2.50 8.51
CA LEU A 236 -42.18 3.13 8.43
C LEU A 236 -41.06 2.17 8.83
N ILE A 237 -41.25 1.42 9.91
CA ILE A 237 -40.28 0.42 10.37
C ILE A 237 -40.11 -0.69 9.34
N GLU A 238 -41.19 -1.13 8.70
CA GLU A 238 -41.16 -2.16 7.65
C GLU A 238 -40.33 -1.69 6.46
N LEU A 239 -40.54 -0.46 5.99
CA LEU A 239 -39.74 0.15 4.92
C LEU A 239 -38.25 0.27 5.30
N GLN A 240 -37.97 0.67 6.54
CA GLN A 240 -36.60 0.73 7.05
C GLN A 240 -35.96 -0.67 7.12
N THR A 241 -36.72 -1.68 7.50
CA THR A 241 -36.28 -3.08 7.61
C THR A 241 -35.94 -3.63 6.22
N GLU A 242 -36.73 -3.33 5.19
CA GLU A 242 -36.45 -3.70 3.80
C GLU A 242 -35.16 -3.04 3.29
N SER A 243 -34.98 -1.74 3.56
CA SER A 243 -33.77 -1.00 3.20
C SER A 243 -32.51 -1.59 3.82
N VAL A 244 -32.55 -1.90 5.12
CA VAL A 244 -31.44 -2.54 5.85
C VAL A 244 -31.16 -3.94 5.31
N SER A 245 -32.20 -4.72 5.01
CA SER A 245 -32.05 -6.07 4.45
C SER A 245 -31.34 -6.04 3.09
N ALA A 246 -31.75 -5.13 2.20
CA ALA A 246 -31.08 -4.92 0.91
C ALA A 246 -29.61 -4.44 1.06
N GLN A 247 -29.27 -3.75 2.15
CA GLN A 247 -27.87 -3.40 2.44
C GLN A 247 -27.07 -4.60 2.95
N ILE A 248 -27.66 -5.46 3.77
CA ILE A 248 -27.03 -6.70 4.26
C ILE A 248 -26.72 -7.63 3.08
N GLU A 249 -27.68 -7.86 2.19
CA GLU A 249 -27.48 -8.71 1.01
C GLU A 249 -26.29 -8.24 0.15
N ARG A 250 -26.21 -6.94 -0.13
CA ARG A 250 -25.06 -6.34 -0.85
C ARG A 250 -23.73 -6.59 -0.15
N ARG A 251 -23.68 -6.45 1.18
CA ARG A 251 -22.45 -6.69 1.96
C ARG A 251 -22.08 -8.17 1.98
N VAL A 252 -23.05 -9.07 2.02
CA VAL A 252 -22.81 -10.52 1.96
C VAL A 252 -22.20 -10.92 0.61
N GLU A 253 -22.71 -10.37 -0.50
CA GLU A 253 -22.11 -10.58 -1.82
C GLU A 253 -20.68 -10.05 -1.92
N GLU A 254 -20.43 -8.86 -1.34
CA GLU A 254 -19.10 -8.24 -1.30
C GLU A 254 -18.11 -9.10 -0.50
N LEU A 255 -18.53 -9.63 0.65
CA LEU A 255 -17.74 -10.57 1.46
C LEU A 255 -17.45 -11.87 0.70
N SER A 256 -18.42 -12.38 -0.06
CA SER A 256 -18.23 -13.57 -0.90
C SER A 256 -17.16 -13.33 -1.97
N LYS A 257 -17.20 -12.19 -2.65
CA LYS A 257 -16.18 -11.79 -3.64
C LYS A 257 -14.80 -11.66 -3.01
N LEU A 258 -14.69 -10.94 -1.90
CA LEU A 258 -13.42 -10.76 -1.18
C LEU A 258 -12.83 -12.08 -0.69
N SER A 259 -13.67 -13.00 -0.20
CA SER A 259 -13.22 -14.32 0.23
C SER A 259 -12.63 -15.13 -0.94
N LEU A 260 -13.26 -15.09 -2.12
CA LEU A 260 -12.74 -15.75 -3.31
C LEU A 260 -11.41 -15.14 -3.76
N ASP A 261 -11.26 -13.82 -3.69
CA ASP A 261 -10.02 -13.16 -4.08
C ASP A 261 -8.88 -13.45 -3.11
N VAL A 262 -9.16 -13.58 -1.80
CA VAL A 262 -8.19 -14.07 -0.81
C VAL A 262 -7.75 -15.50 -1.09
N GLU A 263 -8.67 -16.38 -1.52
CA GLU A 263 -8.33 -17.77 -1.85
C GLU A 263 -7.51 -17.90 -3.15
N LYS A 264 -7.75 -17.01 -4.13
CA LYS A 264 -6.95 -16.92 -5.36
C LYS A 264 -5.53 -16.40 -5.12
N GLN A 265 -5.26 -15.73 -4.01
CA GLN A 265 -3.90 -15.24 -3.74
C GLN A 265 -2.94 -16.42 -3.51
N PRO A 266 -1.72 -16.36 -4.06
CA PRO A 266 -0.72 -17.39 -3.82
C PRO A 266 -0.42 -17.48 -2.32
N LYS A 267 -0.50 -18.69 -1.76
CA LYS A 267 -0.22 -18.96 -0.35
C LYS A 267 1.27 -18.73 -0.08
N LEU A 268 1.65 -17.48 0.19
CA LEU A 268 2.98 -17.13 0.64
C LEU A 268 3.27 -17.86 1.96
N GLY A 269 4.52 -18.33 2.11
CA GLY A 269 4.96 -18.96 3.35
C GLY A 269 4.70 -18.06 4.54
N ARG A 270 4.44 -18.64 5.72
CA ARG A 270 4.18 -17.85 6.93
C ARG A 270 5.35 -16.88 7.15
N ARG A 271 5.07 -15.59 7.41
CA ARG A 271 6.09 -14.54 7.69
C ARG A 271 7.23 -15.03 8.60
N ARG A 272 6.90 -15.85 9.59
CA ARG A 272 7.84 -16.49 10.52
C ARG A 272 8.93 -17.32 9.82
N SER A 273 8.59 -18.08 8.79
CA SER A 273 9.54 -18.88 8.01
C SER A 273 10.54 -18.00 7.26
N TYR A 274 10.09 -16.90 6.65
CA TYR A 274 11.00 -15.94 6.01
C TYR A 274 11.95 -15.29 7.02
N ILE A 275 11.44 -14.94 8.21
CA ILE A 275 12.27 -14.38 9.29
C ILE A 275 13.30 -15.39 9.78
N GLU A 276 12.90 -16.65 10.00
CA GLU A 276 13.82 -17.72 10.41
C GLU A 276 14.91 -17.94 9.36
N ARG A 277 14.55 -17.97 8.07
CA ARG A 277 15.52 -18.07 6.96
C ARG A 277 16.47 -16.87 6.90
N ILE A 278 15.97 -15.65 7.05
CA ILE A 278 16.81 -14.45 7.09
C ILE A 278 17.78 -14.50 8.29
N ASN A 279 17.30 -14.95 9.45
CA ASN A 279 18.12 -15.11 10.64
C ASN A 279 19.22 -16.17 10.43
N GLU A 280 18.93 -17.28 9.77
CA GLU A 280 19.92 -18.29 9.42
C GLU A 280 20.97 -17.77 8.44
N ILE A 281 20.54 -17.08 7.38
CA ILE A 281 21.45 -16.42 6.42
C ILE A 281 22.37 -15.43 7.16
N THR A 282 21.81 -14.63 8.07
CA THR A 282 22.58 -13.66 8.86
C THR A 282 23.60 -14.36 9.77
N LYS A 283 23.22 -15.46 10.43
CA LYS A 283 24.14 -16.26 11.24
C LYS A 283 25.26 -16.86 10.41
N ASN A 284 24.94 -17.38 9.22
CA ASN A 284 25.91 -17.96 8.31
C ASN A 284 26.87 -16.91 7.76
N SER A 285 26.38 -15.72 7.39
CA SER A 285 27.22 -14.59 6.96
C SER A 285 28.25 -14.24 8.04
N ARG A 286 27.83 -14.13 9.32
CA ARG A 286 28.76 -13.85 10.43
C ARG A 286 29.80 -14.95 10.63
N LYS A 287 29.44 -16.22 10.43
CA LYS A 287 30.41 -17.33 10.48
C LYS A 287 31.41 -17.23 9.34
N GLN A 288 30.94 -16.96 8.13
CA GLN A 288 31.78 -16.75 6.96
C GLN A 288 32.75 -15.59 7.16
N ASP A 289 32.31 -14.46 7.73
CA ASP A 289 33.20 -13.33 8.03
C ASP A 289 34.33 -13.73 8.99
N ASN A 290 34.01 -14.49 10.05
CA ASN A 290 35.02 -14.98 10.98
C ASN A 290 35.99 -15.97 10.32
N ASP A 291 35.47 -16.86 9.46
CA ASP A 291 36.31 -17.82 8.74
C ASP A 291 37.20 -17.12 7.71
N VAL A 292 36.70 -16.09 7.02
CA VAL A 292 37.48 -15.23 6.12
C VAL A 292 38.61 -14.54 6.90
N GLN A 293 38.33 -13.96 8.07
CA GLN A 293 39.36 -13.35 8.90
C GLN A 293 40.43 -14.36 9.34
N ARG A 294 40.02 -15.59 9.66
CA ARG A 294 40.97 -16.68 9.96
C ARG A 294 41.83 -17.01 8.75
N ILE A 295 41.23 -17.25 7.58
CA ILE A 295 41.96 -17.55 6.34
C ILE A 295 42.93 -16.42 5.99
N LEU A 296 42.56 -15.16 6.17
CA LEU A 296 43.44 -14.02 5.93
C LEU A 296 44.65 -14.02 6.87
N LYS A 297 44.43 -14.34 8.15
CA LYS A 297 45.51 -14.46 9.13
C LYS A 297 46.46 -15.60 8.75
N ASP A 298 45.92 -16.78 8.45
CA ASP A 298 46.70 -17.96 8.08
C ASP A 298 47.48 -17.72 6.79
N THR A 299 46.86 -17.06 5.79
CA THR A 299 47.52 -16.67 4.54
C THR A 299 48.68 -15.72 4.80
N ARG A 300 48.50 -14.74 5.71
CA ARG A 300 49.57 -13.81 6.09
C ARG A 300 50.71 -14.50 6.81
N GLU A 301 50.41 -15.44 7.71
CA GLU A 301 51.42 -16.25 8.40
C GLU A 301 52.22 -17.10 7.40
N LEU A 302 51.55 -17.81 6.49
CA LEU A 302 52.19 -18.57 5.42
C LEU A 302 53.07 -17.70 4.51
N GLN A 303 52.63 -16.48 4.19
CA GLN A 303 53.42 -15.53 3.41
C GLN A 303 54.72 -15.15 4.12
N LEU A 304 54.66 -14.92 5.44
CA LEU A 304 55.83 -14.58 6.25
C LEU A 304 56.79 -15.77 6.39
N GLU A 305 56.27 -16.97 6.58
CA GLU A 305 57.07 -18.20 6.61
C GLU A 305 57.75 -18.44 5.26
N SER A 306 57.03 -18.31 4.15
CA SER A 306 57.57 -18.41 2.79
C SER A 306 58.71 -17.42 2.56
N ASN A 307 58.51 -16.15 2.95
CA ASN A 307 59.56 -15.12 2.83
C ASN A 307 60.77 -15.45 3.70
N THR A 308 60.55 -15.92 4.93
CA THR A 308 61.63 -16.30 5.85
C THR A 308 62.45 -17.46 5.29
N ILE A 309 61.80 -18.47 4.72
CA ILE A 309 62.47 -19.61 4.08
C ILE A 309 63.24 -19.16 2.84
N GLN A 310 62.65 -18.32 2.00
CA GLN A 310 63.31 -17.79 0.80
C GLN A 310 64.54 -16.96 1.15
N GLU A 311 64.46 -16.08 2.15
CA GLU A 311 65.60 -15.30 2.62
C GLU A 311 66.71 -16.18 3.19
N ARG A 312 66.35 -17.21 3.99
CA ARG A 312 67.31 -18.19 4.50
C ARG A 312 68.00 -18.94 3.38
N LEU A 313 67.24 -19.40 2.37
CA LEU A 313 67.77 -20.07 1.19
C LEU A 313 68.79 -19.19 0.44
N ASN A 314 68.42 -17.93 0.16
CA ASN A 314 69.28 -16.98 -0.54
C ASN A 314 70.59 -16.72 0.23
N ARG A 315 70.51 -16.55 1.56
CA ARG A 315 71.69 -16.37 2.43
C ARG A 315 72.58 -17.61 2.43
N THR A 316 72.01 -18.81 2.57
CA THR A 316 72.79 -20.06 2.56
C THR A 316 73.43 -20.32 1.21
N TYR A 317 72.72 -20.06 0.11
CA TYR A 317 73.26 -20.21 -1.23
C TYR A 317 74.43 -19.25 -1.47
N ALA A 318 74.30 -17.97 -1.11
CA ALA A 318 75.40 -17.01 -1.26
C ALA A 318 76.68 -17.44 -0.54
N ILE A 319 76.56 -18.04 0.66
CA ILE A 319 77.72 -18.57 1.41
C ILE A 319 78.31 -19.80 0.70
N VAL A 320 77.47 -20.74 0.27
CA VAL A 320 77.91 -21.96 -0.42
C VAL A 320 78.57 -21.61 -1.76
N ASP A 321 77.99 -20.70 -2.52
CA ASP A 321 78.51 -20.23 -3.80
C ASP A 321 79.89 -19.58 -3.62
N GLU A 322 80.02 -18.63 -2.68
CA GLU A 322 81.31 -17.96 -2.40
C GLU A 322 82.39 -18.93 -1.89
N THR A 323 82.03 -19.88 -1.01
CA THR A 323 83.01 -20.85 -0.48
C THR A 323 83.51 -21.80 -1.56
N ILE A 324 82.61 -22.36 -2.38
CA ILE A 324 82.98 -23.28 -3.46
C ILE A 324 83.71 -22.53 -4.57
N PHE A 325 83.32 -21.29 -4.87
CA PHE A 325 84.01 -20.45 -5.84
C PHE A 325 85.45 -20.14 -5.43
N ARG A 326 85.71 -19.89 -4.14
CA ARG A 326 87.08 -19.70 -3.61
C ARG A 326 87.94 -20.94 -3.77
N GLU A 327 87.41 -22.14 -3.52
CA GLU A 327 88.14 -23.39 -3.68
C GLU A 327 88.31 -23.80 -5.16
N ALA A 328 87.33 -23.49 -6.01
CA ALA A 328 87.39 -23.68 -7.45
C ALA A 328 88.52 -22.87 -8.13
N LYS A 329 88.94 -21.75 -7.53
CA LYS A 329 90.13 -21.03 -8.02
C LYS A 329 91.42 -21.84 -7.88
N LYS A 330 91.50 -22.73 -6.88
CA LYS A 330 92.72 -23.45 -6.49
C LYS A 330 92.85 -24.83 -7.13
N ASP A 331 91.75 -25.57 -7.31
CA ASP A 331 91.76 -26.97 -7.78
C ASP A 331 90.81 -27.19 -8.97
N HIS A 332 91.23 -28.01 -9.93
CA HIS A 332 90.43 -28.42 -11.07
C HIS A 332 89.20 -29.25 -10.66
N VAL A 333 89.32 -30.14 -9.66
CA VAL A 333 88.18 -30.93 -9.16
C VAL A 333 87.14 -30.00 -8.53
N ALA A 334 87.58 -28.99 -7.78
CA ALA A 334 86.70 -27.97 -7.22
C ALA A 334 86.00 -27.11 -8.30
N ARG A 335 86.62 -26.86 -9.47
CA ARG A 335 85.93 -26.21 -10.61
C ARG A 335 84.81 -27.07 -11.18
N GLN A 336 85.04 -28.37 -11.31
CA GLN A 336 84.00 -29.29 -11.75
C GLN A 336 82.85 -29.32 -10.75
N ALA A 337 83.14 -29.34 -9.44
CA ALA A 337 82.13 -29.26 -8.39
C ALA A 337 81.34 -27.94 -8.43
N TYR A 338 81.99 -26.80 -8.66
CA TYR A 338 81.31 -25.51 -8.86
C TYR A 338 80.37 -25.54 -10.07
N GLY A 339 80.83 -26.04 -11.22
CA GLY A 339 80.00 -26.17 -12.41
C GLY A 339 78.81 -27.12 -12.22
N LEU A 340 78.95 -28.16 -11.40
CA LEU A 340 77.83 -29.03 -11.01
C LEU A 340 76.84 -28.30 -10.08
N LEU A 341 77.33 -27.54 -9.11
CA LEU A 341 76.49 -26.72 -8.21
C LEU A 341 75.63 -25.73 -9.00
N THR A 342 76.22 -24.96 -9.92
CA THR A 342 75.48 -23.99 -10.74
C THR A 342 74.40 -24.68 -11.56
N LYS A 343 74.72 -25.81 -12.23
CA LYS A 343 73.75 -26.60 -12.98
C LYS A 343 72.61 -27.13 -12.12
N ILE A 344 72.91 -27.56 -10.90
CA ILE A 344 71.89 -28.03 -9.95
C ILE A 344 70.95 -26.87 -9.60
N HIS A 345 71.47 -25.68 -9.29
CA HIS A 345 70.64 -24.51 -9.00
C HIS A 345 69.79 -24.07 -10.20
N GLU A 346 70.34 -24.01 -11.40
CA GLU A 346 69.58 -23.75 -12.64
C GLU A 346 68.46 -24.78 -12.85
N SER A 347 68.74 -26.06 -12.58
CA SER A 347 67.72 -27.12 -12.72
C SER A 347 66.59 -26.98 -11.70
N PHE A 348 66.91 -26.61 -10.45
CA PHE A 348 65.90 -26.37 -9.42
C PHE A 348 65.06 -25.12 -9.69
N GLU A 349 65.66 -24.06 -10.24
CA GLU A 349 64.94 -22.86 -10.67
C GLU A 349 63.91 -23.21 -11.77
N GLN A 350 64.34 -23.94 -12.80
CA GLN A 350 63.43 -24.41 -13.86
C GLN A 350 62.31 -25.32 -13.33
N VAL A 351 62.61 -26.18 -12.36
CA VAL A 351 61.60 -27.04 -11.72
C VAL A 351 60.58 -26.19 -10.94
N ALA A 352 61.04 -25.21 -10.16
CA ALA A 352 60.19 -24.31 -9.40
C ALA A 352 59.26 -23.50 -10.33
N GLU A 353 59.79 -22.93 -11.42
CA GLU A 353 58.99 -22.20 -12.41
C GLU A 353 57.91 -23.07 -13.04
N LYS A 354 58.26 -24.30 -13.45
CA LYS A 354 57.31 -25.24 -14.06
C LYS A 354 56.22 -25.67 -13.09
N ILE A 355 56.56 -25.90 -11.81
CA ILE A 355 55.57 -26.21 -10.77
C ILE A 355 54.59 -25.04 -10.61
N LEU A 356 55.08 -23.81 -10.51
CA LEU A 356 54.23 -22.61 -10.37
C LEU A 356 53.36 -22.36 -11.61
N ALA A 357 53.86 -22.63 -12.81
CA ALA A 357 53.09 -22.51 -14.05
C ALA A 357 52.00 -23.60 -14.16
N ALA A 358 52.34 -24.84 -13.78
CA ALA A 358 51.38 -25.94 -13.71
C ALA A 358 50.29 -25.67 -12.67
N ASP A 359 50.64 -25.12 -11.51
CA ASP A 359 49.68 -24.76 -10.46
C ASP A 359 48.73 -23.64 -10.86
N ARG A 360 49.18 -22.66 -11.65
CA ARG A 360 48.31 -21.64 -12.23
C ARG A 360 47.34 -22.26 -13.23
N SER A 361 47.86 -23.02 -14.18
CA SER A 361 47.06 -23.70 -15.21
C SER A 361 46.02 -24.64 -14.59
N ARG A 362 46.39 -25.36 -13.52
CA ARG A 362 45.48 -26.25 -12.78
C ARG A 362 44.34 -25.49 -12.09
N ARG A 363 44.63 -24.33 -11.49
CA ARG A 363 43.61 -23.46 -10.88
C ARG A 363 42.66 -22.91 -11.94
N ASP A 364 43.20 -22.41 -13.04
CA ASP A 364 42.39 -21.90 -14.15
C ASP A 364 41.49 -22.98 -14.75
N ALA A 365 42.01 -24.22 -14.90
CA ALA A 365 41.23 -25.37 -15.34
C ALA A 365 40.08 -25.70 -14.38
N ALA A 366 40.36 -25.77 -13.07
CA ALA A 366 39.34 -26.03 -12.05
C ALA A 366 38.26 -24.92 -12.03
N ASP A 367 38.64 -23.66 -12.20
CA ASP A 367 37.69 -22.54 -12.30
C ASP A 367 36.81 -22.64 -13.54
N LEU A 368 37.37 -23.03 -14.68
CA LEU A 368 36.62 -23.28 -15.92
C LEU A 368 35.68 -24.47 -15.78
N GLU A 369 36.13 -25.57 -15.16
CA GLU A 369 35.29 -26.73 -14.85
C GLU A 369 34.12 -26.36 -13.92
N ALA A 370 34.38 -25.56 -12.89
CA ALA A 370 33.34 -25.07 -11.98
C ALA A 370 32.32 -24.17 -12.72
N LYS A 371 32.79 -23.28 -13.60
CA LYS A 371 31.91 -22.47 -14.46
C LYS A 371 31.08 -23.34 -15.40
N LEU A 372 31.69 -24.35 -16.01
CA LEU A 372 31.01 -25.29 -16.90
C LEU A 372 29.94 -26.10 -16.15
N GLY A 373 30.26 -26.60 -14.96
CA GLY A 373 29.30 -27.27 -14.07
C GLY A 373 28.12 -26.36 -13.72
N ASN A 374 28.38 -25.08 -13.40
CA ASN A 374 27.32 -24.10 -13.13
C ASN A 374 26.44 -23.83 -14.36
N VAL A 375 27.00 -23.79 -15.56
CA VAL A 375 26.24 -23.61 -16.80
C VAL A 375 25.42 -24.86 -17.12
N LEU A 376 25.95 -26.06 -16.89
CA LEU A 376 25.21 -27.31 -17.08
C LEU A 376 24.04 -27.45 -16.11
N VAL A 377 24.21 -27.07 -14.84
CA VAL A 377 23.15 -27.10 -13.83
C VAL A 377 22.12 -26.00 -14.07
N ARG A 378 22.53 -24.85 -14.63
CA ARG A 378 21.60 -23.86 -15.17
C ARG A 378 20.97 -24.42 -16.44
N SER A 379 19.95 -25.26 -16.29
CA SER A 379 19.10 -25.67 -17.40
C SER A 379 18.34 -24.45 -17.90
N PHE A 380 18.91 -23.75 -18.90
CA PHE A 380 18.11 -22.92 -19.77
C PHE A 380 17.26 -23.89 -20.58
N ASP A 381 15.98 -24.00 -20.23
CA ASP A 381 15.02 -24.78 -20.97
C ASP A 381 14.77 -24.03 -22.28
N MET A 382 15.67 -24.23 -23.24
CA MET A 382 15.73 -23.50 -24.51
C MET A 382 14.42 -23.64 -25.28
N ALA A 383 13.72 -24.77 -25.07
CA ALA A 383 12.37 -24.99 -25.57
C ALA A 383 11.34 -24.02 -24.96
N LYS A 384 11.35 -23.81 -23.64
CA LYS A 384 10.46 -22.82 -22.98
C LYS A 384 10.78 -21.39 -23.37
N LEU A 385 12.06 -21.05 -23.42
CA LEU A 385 12.51 -19.73 -23.89
C LEU A 385 12.06 -19.45 -25.33
N GLN A 386 12.08 -20.48 -26.18
CA GLN A 386 11.57 -20.39 -27.55
C GLN A 386 10.05 -20.23 -27.58
N GLU A 387 9.32 -20.98 -26.75
CA GLU A 387 7.87 -20.89 -26.61
C GLU A 387 7.43 -19.50 -26.12
N ASP A 388 8.09 -18.96 -25.09
CA ASP A 388 7.84 -17.62 -24.57
C ASP A 388 8.11 -16.54 -25.63
N LEU A 389 9.17 -16.70 -26.41
CA LEU A 389 9.53 -15.76 -27.48
C LEU A 389 8.48 -15.79 -28.60
N ASP A 390 8.03 -16.97 -29.01
CA ASP A 390 6.99 -17.12 -30.02
C ASP A 390 5.63 -16.62 -29.53
N ALA A 391 5.34 -16.73 -28.22
CA ALA A 391 4.16 -16.13 -27.60
C ALA A 391 4.20 -14.59 -27.65
N ILE A 392 5.33 -13.97 -27.28
CA ILE A 392 5.52 -12.51 -27.36
C ILE A 392 5.41 -12.02 -28.80
N ARG A 393 5.95 -12.76 -29.78
CA ARG A 393 5.81 -12.41 -31.20
C ARG A 393 4.36 -12.41 -31.64
N LYS A 394 3.58 -13.42 -31.28
CA LYS A 394 2.14 -13.48 -31.59
C LYS A 394 1.35 -12.36 -30.94
N GLU A 395 1.66 -12.01 -29.68
CA GLU A 395 1.03 -10.89 -28.99
C GLU A 395 1.35 -9.56 -29.69
N ASN A 396 2.61 -9.35 -30.07
CA ASN A 396 3.02 -8.15 -30.81
C ASN A 396 2.35 -8.06 -32.19
N GLU A 397 2.23 -9.17 -32.93
CA GLU A 397 1.50 -9.20 -34.21
C GLU A 397 0.01 -8.84 -34.02
N LEU A 398 -0.63 -9.33 -32.96
CA LEU A 398 -2.00 -8.96 -32.62
C LEU A 398 -2.13 -7.47 -32.27
N LEU A 399 -1.18 -6.92 -31.52
CA LEU A 399 -1.15 -5.51 -31.16
C LEU A 399 -0.92 -4.61 -32.39
N GLU A 400 -0.04 -5.00 -33.30
CA GLU A 400 0.16 -4.29 -34.57
C GLU A 400 -1.09 -4.30 -35.45
N GLN A 401 -1.83 -5.42 -35.49
CA GLN A 401 -3.11 -5.50 -36.20
C GLN A 401 -4.21 -4.66 -35.56
N GLN A 402 -4.16 -4.40 -34.25
CA GLN A 402 -5.11 -3.52 -33.56
C GLN A 402 -4.76 -2.03 -33.69
N LEU A 403 -3.51 -1.72 -34.03
CA LEU A 403 -3.02 -0.36 -34.25
C LEU A 403 -3.10 0.08 -35.73
N SER A 404 -3.23 -0.86 -36.67
CA SER A 404 -3.55 -0.63 -38.09
C SER A 404 -5.07 -0.54 -38.31
#